data_AF-A0A6U5E607-F1
#
_entry.id   AF-A0A6U5E607-F1
#
_cell.length_a   1.000
_cell.length_b   1.000
_cell.length_c   1.000
_cell.angle_alpha   90.00
_cell.angle_beta   90.00
_cell.angle_gamma   90.00
#
_symmetry.space_group_name_H-M   'P 1'
#
loop_
_entity.id
_entity.type
_entity.pdbx_description
1 polymer ?
#
loop_
_entity_poly.entity_id
_entity_poly.type
_entity_poly.pdbx_seq_one_letter_code
_entity_poly.pdbx_strand_id
1 'polypeptide(L)'
;SGQQYALLADASTVGFDVVDPLLGTTLARRRGVWQEYAHDGILGRVKQSTVYVRARGWEVNVTRHPIYNHVEGPSTWRFDMAMRPLDGTGFEGEFGRTSSSCLPHGIIGQAYDGDSLGIGGKVDNYTPVNPNIPVITTSAQAEGAIEGSHSDYKLTSAVSTDFKYTRFWRAFDDKCAARDVAKLRGTRVAYASSGKTEQAVASTTE
;
A
#
# COMPACT_ATOMS: atom_id res chain seq x y z
N SER A 1 5.18 -1.41 -22.34
CA SER A 1 5.41 -2.86 -22.50
C SER A 1 4.41 -3.57 -21.57
N GLY A 2 4.05 -4.83 -21.82
CA GLY A 2 3.12 -5.56 -20.93
C GLY A 2 3.81 -6.22 -19.74
N GLN A 3 5.09 -5.89 -19.50
CA GLN A 3 5.89 -6.53 -18.46
C GLN A 3 5.45 -6.06 -17.07
N GLN A 4 5.59 -6.96 -16.11
CA GLN A 4 5.28 -6.71 -14.71
C GLN A 4 6.54 -6.59 -13.89
N TYR A 5 6.44 -5.81 -12.82
CA TYR A 5 7.56 -5.51 -11.96
C TYR A 5 7.07 -5.57 -10.51
N ALA A 6 7.83 -6.27 -9.67
CA ALA A 6 7.70 -6.18 -8.23
C ALA A 6 8.93 -5.48 -7.67
N LEU A 7 8.70 -4.52 -6.77
CA LEU A 7 9.75 -3.82 -6.05
C LEU A 7 9.79 -4.39 -4.63
N LEU A 8 10.86 -5.11 -4.31
CA LEU A 8 11.04 -5.77 -3.01
C LEU A 8 11.98 -4.94 -2.15
N ALA A 9 11.46 -4.41 -1.04
CA ALA A 9 12.21 -3.66 -0.06
C ALA A 9 12.13 -4.34 1.31
N ASP A 10 13.21 -4.25 2.08
CA ASP A 10 13.29 -4.75 3.46
C ASP A 10 13.58 -3.56 4.38
N ALA A 11 12.77 -3.34 5.40
CA ALA A 11 12.92 -2.19 6.30
C ALA A 11 14.28 -2.18 7.04
N SER A 12 14.92 -3.34 7.20
CA SER A 12 16.24 -3.47 7.81
C SER A 12 17.38 -2.95 6.92
N THR A 13 17.18 -2.86 5.59
CA THR A 13 18.21 -2.43 4.64
C THR A 13 17.73 -1.26 3.77
N VAL A 14 18.65 -0.37 3.38
CA VAL A 14 18.29 0.75 2.51
C VAL A 14 18.40 0.30 1.05
N GLY A 15 17.29 0.40 0.31
CA GLY A 15 17.23 0.02 -1.09
C GLY A 15 15.97 -0.75 -1.46
N PHE A 16 15.93 -1.23 -2.69
CA PHE A 16 14.95 -2.20 -3.18
C PHE A 16 15.56 -3.04 -4.31
N ASP A 17 15.03 -4.24 -4.50
CA ASP A 17 15.26 -5.03 -5.70
C ASP A 17 14.08 -4.89 -6.63
N VAL A 18 14.35 -4.88 -7.93
CA VAL A 18 13.32 -5.00 -8.96
C VAL A 18 13.35 -6.42 -9.47
N VAL A 19 12.21 -7.09 -9.41
CA VAL A 19 12.07 -8.47 -9.85
C VAL A 19 10.93 -8.59 -10.87
N ASP A 20 11.09 -9.52 -11.80
CA ASP A 20 9.98 -9.99 -12.62
C ASP A 20 9.13 -10.94 -11.74
N PRO A 21 7.87 -10.60 -11.42
CA PRO A 21 7.08 -11.41 -10.50
C PRO A 21 6.65 -12.76 -11.09
N LEU A 22 6.67 -12.91 -12.42
CA LEU A 22 6.33 -14.16 -13.09
C LEU A 22 7.51 -15.13 -13.13
N LEU A 23 8.70 -14.60 -13.41
CA LEU A 23 9.91 -15.41 -13.53
C LEU A 23 10.68 -15.53 -12.20
N GLY A 24 10.38 -14.67 -11.22
CA GLY A 24 11.14 -14.54 -9.98
C GLY A 24 12.57 -14.01 -10.18
N THR A 25 12.90 -13.55 -11.38
CA THR A 25 14.25 -13.12 -11.74
C THR A 25 14.49 -11.69 -11.28
N THR A 26 15.66 -11.44 -10.69
CA THR A 26 16.07 -10.07 -10.35
C THR A 26 16.46 -9.32 -11.62
N LEU A 27 15.72 -8.25 -11.91
CA LEU A 27 15.98 -7.35 -13.04
C LEU A 27 17.00 -6.26 -12.67
N ALA A 28 16.94 -5.76 -11.44
CA ALA A 28 17.89 -4.78 -10.93
C ALA A 28 18.00 -4.86 -9.41
N ARG A 29 19.16 -4.47 -8.87
CA ARG A 29 19.36 -4.26 -7.42
C ARG A 29 19.71 -2.80 -7.18
N ARG A 30 18.97 -2.15 -6.29
CA ARG A 30 19.20 -0.76 -5.88
C ARG A 30 19.52 -0.75 -4.40
N ARG A 31 20.80 -0.56 -4.07
CA ARG A 31 21.30 -0.58 -2.68
C ARG A 31 21.82 0.79 -2.29
N GLY A 32 21.54 1.17 -1.05
CA GLY A 32 21.96 2.45 -0.50
C GLY A 32 20.96 3.58 -0.75
N VAL A 33 21.33 4.75 -0.26
CA VAL A 33 20.56 5.98 -0.40
C VAL A 33 20.66 6.50 -1.84
N TRP A 34 19.63 7.23 -2.30
CA TRP A 34 19.63 7.91 -3.60
C TRP A 34 19.78 6.96 -4.78
N GLN A 35 18.89 5.97 -4.85
CA GLN A 35 18.85 5.02 -5.95
C GLN A 35 17.58 5.18 -6.76
N GLU A 36 17.65 4.86 -8.06
CA GLU A 36 16.52 4.96 -8.97
C GLU A 36 16.42 3.77 -9.92
N TYR A 37 15.20 3.37 -10.21
CA TYR A 37 14.85 2.53 -11.34
C TYR A 37 13.68 3.17 -12.08
N ALA A 38 13.94 3.64 -13.30
CA ALA A 38 12.93 4.17 -14.20
C ALA A 38 12.88 3.32 -15.46
N HIS A 39 11.80 2.57 -15.64
CA HIS A 39 11.61 1.71 -16.80
C HIS A 39 10.13 1.43 -17.02
N ASP A 40 9.71 1.40 -18.29
CA ASP A 40 8.34 1.04 -18.69
C ASP A 40 7.22 1.81 -17.96
N GLY A 41 7.41 3.12 -17.75
CA GLY A 41 6.43 3.97 -17.07
C GLY A 41 6.32 3.74 -15.56
N ILE A 42 7.26 2.98 -14.98
CA ILE A 42 7.44 2.81 -13.53
C ILE A 42 8.67 3.61 -13.11
N LEU A 43 8.51 4.41 -12.05
CA LEU A 43 9.60 5.03 -11.32
C LEU A 43 9.60 4.49 -9.90
N GLY A 44 10.63 3.73 -9.54
CA GLY A 44 10.99 3.45 -8.15
C GLY A 44 12.20 4.27 -7.75
N ARG A 45 12.11 5.07 -6.68
CA ARG A 45 13.26 5.83 -6.17
C ARG A 45 13.39 5.70 -4.66
N VAL A 46 14.62 5.57 -4.17
CA VAL A 46 14.96 5.69 -2.75
C VAL A 46 15.54 7.07 -2.49
N LYS A 47 14.85 7.88 -1.69
CA LYS A 47 15.37 9.13 -1.11
C LYS A 47 15.56 8.91 0.39
N GLN A 48 16.82 8.85 0.83
CA GLN A 48 17.19 8.56 2.22
C GLN A 48 16.50 7.29 2.77
N SER A 49 15.49 7.45 3.62
CA SER A 49 14.73 6.37 4.28
C SER A 49 13.45 5.96 3.53
N THR A 50 13.07 6.67 2.47
CA THR A 50 11.80 6.46 1.77
C THR A 50 12.02 5.88 0.39
N VAL A 51 11.41 4.73 0.12
CA VAL A 51 11.18 4.26 -1.24
C VAL A 51 9.84 4.82 -1.67
N TYR A 52 9.79 5.49 -2.83
CA TYR A 52 8.54 5.83 -3.47
C TYR A 52 8.45 5.22 -4.85
N VAL A 53 7.24 4.80 -5.21
CA VAL A 53 6.93 4.19 -6.49
C VAL A 53 5.83 5.00 -7.16
N ARG A 54 6.07 5.43 -8.39
CA ARG A 54 5.04 6.03 -9.25
C ARG A 54 4.83 5.16 -10.47
N ALA A 55 3.57 4.80 -10.69
CA ALA A 55 3.15 4.07 -11.87
C ALA A 55 1.62 4.14 -11.99
N ARG A 56 1.11 4.22 -13.22
CA ARG A 56 -0.32 4.04 -13.54
C ARG A 56 -1.28 4.88 -12.68
N GLY A 57 -0.94 6.15 -12.50
CA GLY A 57 -1.74 7.12 -11.75
C GLY A 57 -1.65 7.00 -10.24
N TRP A 58 -0.73 6.18 -9.71
CA TRP A 58 -0.54 6.02 -8.27
C TRP A 58 0.85 6.42 -7.84
N GLU A 59 0.93 6.99 -6.64
CA GLU A 59 2.16 7.08 -5.87
C GLU A 59 2.01 6.27 -4.57
N VAL A 60 3.00 5.43 -4.28
CA VAL A 60 3.12 4.70 -3.01
C VAL A 60 4.46 5.05 -2.39
N ASN A 61 4.41 5.51 -1.14
CA ASN A 61 5.60 5.83 -0.34
C ASN A 61 5.70 4.82 0.80
N VAL A 62 6.87 4.23 0.98
CA VAL A 62 7.21 3.40 2.13
C VAL A 62 8.47 3.96 2.80
N THR A 63 8.31 4.44 4.02
CA THR A 63 9.38 5.06 4.80
C THR A 63 9.80 4.12 5.91
N ARG A 64 11.10 3.78 5.96
CA ARG A 64 11.61 2.94 7.05
C ARG A 64 11.75 3.75 8.34
N HIS A 65 11.28 3.18 9.43
CA HIS A 65 11.48 3.70 10.78
C HIS A 65 11.98 2.59 11.72
N PRO A 66 12.86 2.92 12.67
CA PRO A 66 13.18 1.98 13.73
C PRO A 66 11.94 1.76 14.61
N ILE A 67 11.79 0.55 15.12
CA ILE A 67 10.77 0.24 16.13
C ILE A 67 11.32 0.66 17.48
N TYR A 68 10.90 1.84 17.94
CA TYR A 68 11.24 2.32 19.27
C TYR A 68 10.62 1.43 20.34
N ASN A 69 11.35 1.21 21.44
CA ASN A 69 10.94 0.34 22.55
C ASN A 69 10.61 -1.11 22.12
N HIS A 70 11.33 -1.63 21.12
CA HIS A 70 11.19 -3.02 20.69
C HIS A 70 11.45 -3.98 21.86
N VAL A 71 10.46 -4.82 22.18
CA VAL A 71 10.53 -5.82 23.25
C VAL A 71 11.10 -7.13 22.70
N GLU A 72 10.42 -7.71 21.72
CA GLU A 72 10.77 -8.98 21.08
C GLU A 72 10.13 -9.05 19.68
N GLY A 73 10.74 -9.79 18.76
CA GLY A 73 10.23 -9.96 17.40
C GLY A 73 11.34 -10.14 16.37
N PRO A 74 10.97 -10.53 15.13
CA PRO A 74 11.94 -10.81 14.07
C PRO A 74 12.54 -9.54 13.44
N SER A 75 11.99 -8.34 13.71
CA SER A 75 12.45 -7.10 13.11
C SER A 75 12.52 -5.96 14.11
N THR A 76 13.58 -5.17 14.03
CA THR A 76 13.74 -3.89 14.75
C THR A 76 13.39 -2.67 13.89
N TRP A 77 12.90 -2.90 12.67
CA TRP A 77 12.52 -1.89 11.70
C TRP A 77 11.14 -2.17 11.11
N ARG A 78 10.41 -1.10 10.76
CA ARG A 78 9.11 -1.18 10.10
C ARG A 78 9.05 -0.22 8.91
N PHE A 79 8.11 -0.47 8.01
CA PHE A 79 7.69 0.52 7.03
C PHE A 79 6.41 1.19 7.50
N ASP A 80 6.43 2.52 7.48
CA ASP A 80 5.21 3.32 7.46
C ASP A 80 4.88 3.62 6.00
N MET A 81 3.62 3.51 5.63
CA MET A 81 3.22 3.60 4.22
C MET A 81 2.14 4.64 3.97
N ALA A 82 2.24 5.29 2.81
CA ALA A 82 1.23 6.19 2.29
C ALA A 82 1.00 5.88 0.81
N MET A 83 -0.24 6.08 0.36
CA MET A 83 -0.63 5.89 -1.04
C MET A 83 -1.52 7.07 -1.43
N ARG A 84 -1.41 7.55 -2.67
CA ARG A 84 -2.29 8.59 -3.19
C ARG A 84 -2.48 8.44 -4.71
N PRO A 85 -3.64 8.87 -5.24
CA PRO A 85 -3.79 9.05 -6.68
C PRO A 85 -2.94 10.23 -7.16
N LEU A 86 -2.55 10.17 -8.43
CA LEU A 86 -1.81 11.24 -9.14
C LEU A 86 -2.72 12.12 -10.00
N ASP A 87 -4.01 11.80 -10.10
CA ASP A 87 -5.03 12.63 -10.77
C ASP A 87 -4.98 14.08 -10.29
N GLY A 88 -4.90 15.02 -11.22
CA GLY A 88 -4.82 16.46 -10.98
C GLY A 88 -3.47 16.96 -10.45
N THR A 89 -2.46 16.10 -10.35
CA THR A 89 -1.12 16.46 -9.87
C THR A 89 -0.15 16.70 -11.03
N GLY A 90 0.98 17.37 -10.77
CA GLY A 90 2.02 17.59 -11.78
C GLY A 90 2.67 16.31 -12.32
N PHE A 91 2.42 15.15 -11.70
CA PHE A 91 2.93 13.84 -12.11
C PHE A 91 1.97 13.09 -13.04
N GLU A 92 0.73 13.58 -13.23
CA GLU A 92 -0.28 12.92 -14.07
C GLU A 92 0.21 12.73 -15.51
N GLY A 93 0.86 13.74 -16.09
CA GLY A 93 1.32 13.69 -17.48
C GLY A 93 2.37 12.60 -17.75
N GLU A 94 3.15 12.23 -16.73
CA GLU A 94 4.21 11.23 -16.84
C GLU A 94 3.73 9.83 -16.44
N PHE A 95 2.98 9.71 -15.34
CA PHE A 95 2.59 8.41 -14.77
C PHE A 95 1.13 8.03 -15.04
N GLY A 96 0.38 8.89 -15.73
CA GLY A 96 -1.01 8.69 -16.09
C GLY A 96 -1.99 8.99 -14.96
N ARG A 97 -3.26 8.64 -15.22
CA ARG A 97 -4.38 8.75 -14.29
C ARG A 97 -4.72 7.40 -13.69
N THR A 98 -5.45 7.42 -12.58
CA THR A 98 -6.10 6.24 -12.01
C THR A 98 -7.22 5.71 -12.92
N SER A 99 -7.49 4.41 -12.87
CA SER A 99 -8.62 3.83 -13.61
C SER A 99 -9.94 4.31 -13.01
N SER A 100 -10.85 4.78 -13.85
CA SER A 100 -12.20 5.21 -13.45
C SER A 100 -13.24 4.06 -13.47
N SER A 101 -12.88 2.90 -14.02
CA SER A 101 -13.79 1.76 -14.22
C SER A 101 -13.35 0.49 -13.49
N CYS A 102 -12.08 0.39 -13.10
CA CYS A 102 -11.55 -0.69 -12.28
C CYS A 102 -10.78 -0.11 -11.09
N LEU A 103 -11.51 0.23 -10.04
CA LEU A 103 -10.99 0.87 -8.82
C LEU A 103 -10.02 -0.06 -8.04
N PRO A 104 -9.19 0.39 -7.10
CA PRO A 104 -8.32 -0.51 -6.34
C PRO A 104 -9.10 -1.45 -5.40
N HIS A 105 -8.58 -2.66 -5.18
CA HIS A 105 -9.19 -3.62 -4.23
C HIS A 105 -8.15 -4.60 -3.65
N GLY A 106 -7.15 -4.06 -2.95
CA GLY A 106 -6.26 -4.83 -2.06
C GLY A 106 -6.60 -4.55 -0.59
N ILE A 107 -5.84 -5.04 0.40
CA ILE A 107 -6.01 -4.58 1.80
C ILE A 107 -5.84 -3.05 1.90
N ILE A 108 -4.91 -2.52 1.11
CA ILE A 108 -4.65 -1.10 0.98
C ILE A 108 -5.41 -0.58 -0.23
N GLY A 109 -6.00 0.60 -0.08
CA GLY A 109 -6.57 1.36 -1.18
C GLY A 109 -8.03 1.05 -1.54
N GLN A 110 -8.73 0.13 -0.86
CA GLN A 110 -10.17 -0.10 -1.16
C GLN A 110 -11.04 1.13 -0.93
N ALA A 111 -10.60 2.05 -0.07
CA ALA A 111 -11.29 3.31 0.18
C ALA A 111 -11.21 4.29 -1.01
N TYR A 112 -10.40 3.99 -2.04
CA TYR A 112 -10.39 4.72 -3.30
C TYR A 112 -11.39 4.12 -4.29
N ASP A 113 -12.61 3.83 -3.83
CA ASP A 113 -13.73 3.28 -4.60
C ASP A 113 -14.73 4.36 -5.07
N GLY A 114 -14.39 5.64 -4.87
CA GLY A 114 -15.14 6.78 -5.39
C GLY A 114 -16.44 7.10 -4.64
N ASP A 115 -16.75 6.37 -3.55
CA ASP A 115 -17.97 6.58 -2.77
C ASP A 115 -17.86 7.71 -1.73
N SER A 116 -16.64 8.19 -1.48
CA SER A 116 -16.32 9.21 -0.46
C SER A 116 -16.73 8.80 0.97
N LEU A 117 -16.65 7.51 1.29
CA LEU A 117 -16.95 6.95 2.61
C LEU A 117 -15.76 6.19 3.18
N GLY A 118 -15.23 6.71 4.29
CA GLY A 118 -14.33 5.97 5.16
C GLY A 118 -15.12 4.95 5.99
N ILE A 119 -14.56 3.75 6.16
CA ILE A 119 -15.12 2.75 7.07
C ILE A 119 -14.04 2.36 8.07
N GLY A 120 -14.29 2.61 9.36
CA GLY A 120 -13.45 2.17 10.47
C GLY A 120 -13.78 0.74 10.86
N GLY A 121 -12.80 -0.16 10.76
CA GLY A 121 -12.96 -1.58 11.07
C GLY A 121 -12.79 -1.86 12.56
N LYS A 122 -12.90 -3.12 12.94
CA LYS A 122 -12.53 -3.56 14.29
C LYS A 122 -11.06 -3.23 14.57
N VAL A 123 -10.76 -2.86 15.80
CA VAL A 123 -9.40 -2.63 16.31
C VAL A 123 -9.14 -3.60 17.46
N ASP A 124 -7.95 -4.18 17.49
CA ASP A 124 -7.53 -5.05 18.58
C ASP A 124 -7.40 -4.27 19.89
N ASN A 125 -7.82 -4.89 21.00
CA ASN A 125 -7.65 -4.31 22.32
C ASN A 125 -6.27 -4.72 22.88
N TYR A 126 -5.33 -3.77 22.88
CA TYR A 126 -3.99 -3.95 23.44
C TYR A 126 -3.88 -3.53 24.92
N THR A 127 -5.00 -3.24 25.59
CA THR A 127 -5.06 -2.85 27.01
C THR A 127 -4.82 -3.97 28.04
N PRO A 128 -4.84 -5.30 27.76
CA PRO A 128 -4.56 -6.27 28.81
C PRO A 128 -3.07 -6.22 29.24
N VAL A 129 -2.79 -5.40 30.26
CA VAL A 129 -1.57 -5.49 31.07
C VAL A 129 -1.80 -6.59 32.11
N ASN A 130 -1.99 -7.83 31.64
CA ASN A 130 -1.98 -8.98 32.54
C ASN A 130 -0.54 -9.53 32.56
N PRO A 131 0.24 -9.30 33.64
CA PRO A 131 1.61 -9.80 33.72
C PRO A 131 1.71 -11.33 33.65
N ASN A 132 0.60 -12.06 33.79
CA ASN A 132 0.52 -13.52 33.64
C ASN A 132 0.11 -13.99 32.22
N ILE A 133 -0.27 -13.06 31.32
CA ILE A 133 -0.61 -13.37 29.92
C ILE A 133 0.25 -12.44 29.04
N PRO A 134 1.53 -12.79 28.80
CA PRO A 134 2.45 -11.91 28.08
C PRO A 134 2.18 -11.84 26.56
N VAL A 135 1.25 -12.65 26.05
CA VAL A 135 0.96 -12.76 24.61
C VAL A 135 -0.38 -12.11 24.29
N ILE A 136 -0.35 -11.07 23.46
CA ILE A 136 -1.54 -10.50 22.83
C ILE A 136 -1.73 -11.18 21.48
N THR A 137 -2.90 -11.79 21.27
CA THR A 137 -3.27 -12.37 19.96
C THR A 137 -4.10 -11.36 19.18
N THR A 138 -3.65 -11.00 17.98
CA THR A 138 -4.43 -10.13 17.08
C THR A 138 -5.58 -10.91 16.46
N SER A 139 -6.75 -10.29 16.38
CA SER A 139 -8.00 -10.91 15.97
C SER A 139 -8.88 -10.00 15.13
N ALA A 140 -8.75 -8.67 15.31
CA ALA A 140 -9.64 -7.71 14.68
C ALA A 140 -9.38 -7.57 13.18
N GLN A 141 -8.11 -7.43 12.76
CA GLN A 141 -7.66 -7.40 11.36
C GLN A 141 -8.50 -6.46 10.45
N ALA A 142 -8.96 -5.33 10.99
CA ALA A 142 -9.83 -4.36 10.32
C ALA A 142 -11.16 -4.95 9.77
N GLU A 143 -11.61 -6.09 10.28
CA GLU A 143 -12.88 -6.68 9.88
C GLU A 143 -14.03 -5.68 9.99
N GLY A 144 -14.93 -5.71 9.01
CA GLY A 144 -16.03 -4.76 8.87
C GLY A 144 -15.70 -3.52 8.05
N ALA A 145 -14.41 -3.15 7.89
CA ALA A 145 -13.99 -2.09 6.97
C ALA A 145 -13.54 -2.57 5.59
N ILE A 146 -13.02 -3.80 5.53
CA ILE A 146 -12.65 -4.46 4.28
C ILE A 146 -13.81 -5.31 3.77
N GLU A 147 -13.90 -5.49 2.45
CA GLU A 147 -14.81 -6.45 1.86
C GLU A 147 -14.32 -7.89 2.08
N GLY A 148 -15.18 -8.78 2.56
CA GLY A 148 -14.77 -10.14 2.95
C GLY A 148 -14.02 -10.17 4.29
N SER A 149 -13.03 -11.06 4.40
CA SER A 149 -12.21 -11.22 5.61
C SER A 149 -10.72 -11.17 5.27
N HIS A 150 -9.86 -11.00 6.28
CA HIS A 150 -8.40 -10.95 6.10
C HIS A 150 -7.84 -12.19 5.37
N SER A 151 -8.49 -13.36 5.48
CA SER A 151 -8.08 -14.57 4.78
C SER A 151 -8.27 -14.50 3.27
N ASP A 152 -9.25 -13.71 2.79
CA ASP A 152 -9.51 -13.52 1.35
C ASP A 152 -8.38 -12.75 0.64
N TYR A 153 -7.48 -12.11 1.39
CA TYR A 153 -6.37 -11.29 0.90
C TYR A 153 -4.98 -11.92 1.11
N LYS A 154 -4.93 -13.16 1.61
CA LYS A 154 -3.65 -13.85 1.83
C LYS A 154 -2.99 -14.18 0.49
N LEU A 155 -1.73 -13.78 0.37
CA LEU A 155 -0.87 -14.11 -0.75
C LEU A 155 -0.12 -15.42 -0.48
N THR A 156 0.20 -16.17 -1.54
CA THR A 156 0.93 -17.44 -1.44
C THR A 156 2.45 -17.25 -1.39
N SER A 157 2.95 -16.09 -1.81
CA SER A 157 4.36 -15.71 -1.78
C SER A 157 4.52 -14.18 -1.76
N ALA A 158 5.73 -13.68 -1.52
CA ALA A 158 6.02 -12.24 -1.47
C ALA A 158 5.80 -11.50 -2.80
N VAL A 159 5.77 -12.22 -3.92
CA VAL A 159 5.55 -11.67 -5.27
C VAL A 159 4.24 -12.14 -5.88
N SER A 160 3.44 -12.92 -5.15
CA SER A 160 2.12 -13.36 -5.61
C SER A 160 1.18 -12.17 -5.71
N THR A 161 0.38 -12.16 -6.77
CA THR A 161 -0.66 -11.15 -7.01
C THR A 161 -2.06 -11.75 -6.92
N ASP A 162 -2.12 -13.06 -6.65
CA ASP A 162 -3.35 -13.83 -6.56
C ASP A 162 -3.94 -13.78 -5.14
N PHE A 163 -5.16 -13.26 -5.07
CA PHE A 163 -6.06 -13.30 -3.92
C PHE A 163 -7.49 -13.09 -4.43
N LYS A 164 -8.51 -13.36 -3.61
CA LYS A 164 -9.91 -13.46 -4.06
C LYS A 164 -10.42 -12.24 -4.83
N TYR A 165 -10.01 -11.03 -4.44
CA TYR A 165 -10.47 -9.78 -5.02
C TYR A 165 -9.44 -9.09 -5.92
N THR A 166 -8.38 -9.80 -6.33
CA THR A 166 -7.31 -9.21 -7.11
C THR A 166 -7.79 -8.56 -8.40
N ARG A 167 -7.23 -7.38 -8.69
CA ARG A 167 -7.43 -6.64 -9.96
C ARG A 167 -6.13 -6.49 -10.73
N PHE A 168 -5.07 -7.16 -10.28
CA PHE A 168 -3.72 -6.96 -10.80
C PHE A 168 -3.62 -7.25 -12.31
N TRP A 169 -4.43 -8.19 -12.81
CA TRP A 169 -4.47 -8.60 -14.21
C TRP A 169 -5.50 -7.88 -15.07
N ARG A 170 -6.20 -6.88 -14.51
CA ARG A 170 -7.21 -6.13 -15.24
C ARG A 170 -6.56 -5.05 -16.09
N ALA A 171 -7.07 -4.87 -17.31
CA ALA A 171 -6.67 -3.77 -18.16
C ALA A 171 -7.16 -2.44 -17.57
N PHE A 172 -6.55 -1.34 -17.99
CA PHE A 172 -6.86 0.00 -17.46
C PHE A 172 -8.34 0.37 -17.65
N ASP A 173 -8.93 -0.03 -18.77
CA ASP A 173 -10.30 0.21 -19.21
C ASP A 173 -11.27 -0.94 -18.89
N ASP A 174 -10.80 -1.98 -18.20
CA ASP A 174 -11.70 -3.02 -17.70
C ASP A 174 -12.74 -2.43 -16.76
N LYS A 175 -13.91 -3.06 -16.73
CA LYS A 175 -14.97 -2.74 -15.76
C LYS A 175 -14.93 -3.73 -14.62
N CYS A 176 -14.66 -3.23 -13.42
CA CYS A 176 -14.67 -4.02 -12.19
C CYS A 176 -15.73 -3.46 -11.26
N ALA A 177 -16.45 -4.33 -10.55
CA ALA A 177 -17.37 -3.88 -9.51
C ALA A 177 -16.59 -3.05 -8.47
N ALA A 178 -17.14 -1.95 -7.99
CA ALA A 178 -16.59 -1.25 -6.83
C ALA A 178 -16.68 -2.14 -5.58
N ARG A 179 -16.03 -1.73 -4.48
CA ARG A 179 -16.21 -2.38 -3.18
C ARG A 179 -17.68 -2.38 -2.79
N ASP A 180 -18.19 -3.50 -2.28
CA ASP A 180 -19.59 -3.57 -1.85
C ASP A 180 -19.77 -2.98 -0.44
N VAL A 181 -20.04 -1.67 -0.41
CA VAL A 181 -20.22 -0.88 0.82
C VAL A 181 -21.41 -1.34 1.66
N ALA A 182 -22.39 -2.03 1.07
CA ALA A 182 -23.53 -2.57 1.79
C ALA A 182 -23.15 -3.80 2.64
N LYS A 183 -22.08 -4.51 2.29
CA LYS A 183 -21.54 -5.64 3.07
C LYS A 183 -20.65 -5.19 4.23
N LEU A 184 -20.23 -3.94 4.25
CA LEU A 184 -19.34 -3.39 5.28
C LEU A 184 -20.12 -3.07 6.56
N ARG A 185 -19.55 -3.44 7.69
CA ARG A 185 -20.17 -3.38 9.02
C ARG A 185 -19.46 -2.42 9.99
N GLY A 186 -18.36 -1.84 9.56
CA GLY A 186 -17.58 -0.89 10.36
C GLY A 186 -18.26 0.47 10.51
N THR A 187 -17.65 1.32 11.32
CA THR A 187 -18.14 2.68 11.58
C THR A 187 -17.96 3.54 10.33
N ARG A 188 -19.06 4.11 9.83
CA ARG A 188 -19.03 5.04 8.69
C ARG A 188 -18.49 6.38 9.13
N VAL A 189 -17.50 6.86 8.41
CA VAL A 189 -16.93 8.20 8.56
C VAL A 189 -17.13 8.90 7.22
N ALA A 190 -17.95 9.95 7.21
CA ALA A 190 -18.05 10.79 6.03
C ALA A 190 -16.65 11.34 5.72
N TYR A 191 -16.23 11.26 4.46
CA TYR A 191 -15.04 11.99 4.06
C TYR A 191 -15.32 13.47 4.36
N ALA A 192 -14.60 14.05 5.31
CA ALA A 192 -14.72 15.48 5.54
C ALA A 192 -14.42 16.12 4.19
N SER A 193 -15.37 16.86 3.63
CA SER A 193 -15.11 17.78 2.54
C SER A 193 -14.26 18.93 3.09
N SER A 194 -13.06 18.63 3.58
CA SER A 194 -12.06 19.60 3.93
C SER A 194 -11.46 20.06 2.61
N GLY A 195 -12.03 21.15 2.08
CA GLY A 195 -11.35 21.94 1.08
C GLY A 195 -9.92 22.21 1.56
N LYS A 196 -8.95 22.04 0.65
CA LYS A 196 -7.57 22.54 0.77
C LYS A 196 -7.01 22.50 2.20
N THR A 197 -6.92 21.32 2.79
CA THR A 197 -5.82 21.09 3.73
C THR A 197 -4.80 20.31 2.95
N GLU A 198 -3.76 21.01 2.49
CA GLU A 198 -2.49 20.41 2.13
C GLU A 198 -2.21 19.30 3.15
N GLN A 199 -2.37 18.05 2.73
CA GLN A 199 -1.54 17.01 3.32
C GLN A 199 -0.14 17.48 3.01
N ALA A 200 0.56 17.94 4.05
CA ALA A 200 1.94 18.30 3.99
C ALA A 200 2.71 17.10 3.42
N VAL A 201 2.84 17.11 2.09
CA VAL A 201 3.99 16.53 1.43
C VAL A 201 5.14 17.24 2.11
N ALA A 202 5.92 16.51 2.90
CA ALA A 202 7.22 16.95 3.33
C ALA A 202 8.07 17.13 2.05
N SER A 203 7.85 18.26 1.39
CA SER A 203 8.72 18.84 0.40
C SER A 203 9.97 19.27 1.16
N THR A 204 10.89 18.32 1.33
CA THR A 204 12.29 18.68 1.56
C THR A 204 12.90 18.94 0.19
N THR A 205 12.58 20.11 -0.35
CA THR A 205 13.51 20.87 -1.17
C THR A 205 14.69 21.25 -0.28
N GLU A 206 15.79 20.53 -0.44
CA GLU A 206 17.17 21.03 -0.52
C GLU A 206 17.95 20.04 -1.40
#